data_AF-A0A0J9CG88-F1
#
_entry.id   AF-A0A0J9CG88-F1
#
_cell.length_a   1.000
_cell.length_b   1.000
_cell.length_c   1.000
_cell.angle_alpha   90.00
_cell.angle_beta   90.00
_cell.angle_gamma   90.00
#
_symmetry.space_group_name_H-M   'P 1'
#
loop_
_entity.id
_entity.type
_entity.pdbx_description
1 polymer ?
#
loop_
_entity_poly.entity_id
_entity_poly.type
_entity_poly.pdbx_seq_one_letter_code
_entity_poly.pdbx_strand_id
1 'polypeptide(L)' 'MRAKTFAEHRIRQYLEAVYPGLDACVNFTGLHEAIVTDVSGDKIRVVYEGGQVYETEA' A
#
# COMPACT_ATOMS: atom_id res chain seq x y z
N MET A 1 14.62 1.25 -3.55
CA MET A 1 14.06 -0.09 -3.90
C MET A 1 13.31 0.05 -5.23
N ARG A 2 13.52 -0.79 -6.26
CA ARG A 2 12.78 -0.71 -7.54
C ARG A 2 11.45 -1.48 -7.40
N ALA A 3 10.32 -0.85 -7.75
CA ALA A 3 9.03 -1.54 -7.80
C ALA A 3 9.02 -2.61 -8.92
N LYS A 4 8.41 -3.77 -8.67
CA LYS A 4 8.34 -4.87 -9.65
C LYS A 4 7.12 -4.77 -10.57
N THR A 5 6.05 -4.10 -10.13
CA THR A 5 4.82 -3.92 -10.91
C THR A 5 4.31 -2.48 -10.85
N PHE A 6 3.45 -2.09 -11.79
CA PHE A 6 2.75 -0.80 -11.76
C PHE A 6 1.90 -0.64 -10.50
N ALA A 7 1.23 -1.72 -10.05
CA ALA A 7 0.46 -1.72 -8.83
C ALA A 7 1.34 -1.43 -7.61
N GLU A 8 2.48 -2.10 -7.49
CA GLU A 8 3.44 -1.91 -6.40
C GLU A 8 3.99 -0.47 -6.38
N HIS A 9 4.29 0.10 -7.56
CA HIS A 9 4.72 1.49 -7.68
C HIS A 9 3.62 2.46 -7.26
N ARG A 10 2.39 2.26 -7.75
CA ARG A 10 1.25 3.14 -7.46
C ARG A 10 0.81 3.07 -6.01
N ILE A 11 0.77 1.89 -5.41
CA ILE A 11 0.47 1.70 -3.98
C ILE A 11 1.49 2.45 -3.13
N ARG A 12 2.79 2.35 -3.43
CA ARG A 12 3.81 3.10 -2.67
C ARG A 12 3.69 4.61 -2.85
N GLN A 13 3.47 5.09 -4.08
CA GLN A 13 3.23 6.52 -4.32
C GLN A 13 2.01 7.02 -3.57
N TYR A 14 0.93 6.24 -3.55
CA TYR A 14 -0.29 6.57 -2.82
C TYR A 14 -0.01 6.69 -1.31
N LEU A 15 0.68 5.70 -0.72
CA LEU A 15 1.00 5.72 0.71
C LEU A 15 1.91 6.89 1.08
N GLU A 16 2.91 7.23 0.26
CA GLU A 16 3.77 8.39 0.49
C GLU A 16 3.00 9.72 0.42
N ALA A 17 1.97 9.80 -0.43
CA ALA A 17 1.14 10.98 -0.58
C ALA A 17 0.07 11.13 0.53
N VAL A 18 -0.57 10.04 0.94
CA VAL A 18 -1.65 10.04 1.94
C VAL A 18 -1.10 10.03 3.37
N TYR A 19 -0.03 9.27 3.60
CA TYR A 19 0.60 9.10 4.91
C TYR A 19 2.09 9.50 4.87
N PRO A 20 2.40 10.78 4.63
CA PRO A 20 3.79 11.22 4.51
C PRO A 20 4.55 10.97 5.80
N GLY A 21 5.64 10.20 5.70
CA GLY A 21 6.51 9.88 6.85
C GLY A 21 5.96 8.82 7.79
N LEU A 22 4.86 8.14 7.44
CA LEU A 22 4.37 7.01 8.23
C LEU A 22 5.38 5.86 8.17
N ASP A 23 5.85 5.44 9.34
CA ASP A 23 6.64 4.23 9.48
C ASP A 23 5.69 3.03 9.45
N ALA A 24 5.60 2.38 8.29
CA ALA A 24 4.70 1.25 8.10
C ALA A 24 5.35 0.14 7.26
N CYS A 25 5.01 -1.09 7.60
CA CYS A 25 5.39 -2.28 6.85
C CYS A 25 4.34 -2.53 5.75
N VAL A 26 4.76 -2.52 4.49
CA VAL A 26 3.89 -2.83 3.34
C VAL A 26 4.14 -4.25 2.87
N ASN A 27 3.15 -5.13 3.05
CA ASN A 27 3.20 -6.54 2.66
C ASN A 27 2.27 -6.80 1.48
N PHE A 28 2.83 -7.08 0.30
CA PHE A 28 2.05 -7.41 -0.88
C PHE A 28 1.51 -8.85 -0.78
N THR A 29 0.20 -8.99 -0.67
CA THR A 29 -0.53 -10.27 -0.56
C THR A 29 -0.97 -10.80 -1.92
N GLY A 30 -0.94 -9.96 -2.96
CA GLY A 30 -1.25 -10.33 -4.34
C GLY A 30 -0.61 -9.40 -5.36
N LEU A 31 -0.97 -9.59 -6.64
CA LEU A 31 -0.47 -8.76 -7.74
C LEU A 31 -0.86 -7.29 -7.60
N HIS A 32 -2.05 -7.03 -7.07
CA HIS A 32 -2.67 -5.71 -6.98
C HIS A 32 -3.10 -5.34 -5.55
N GLU A 33 -2.65 -6.07 -4.53
CA GLU A 33 -3.08 -5.88 -3.14
C GLU A 33 -1.88 -5.86 -2.20
N ALA A 34 -1.95 -5.00 -1.19
CA ALA A 34 -1.03 -4.99 -0.06
C ALA A 34 -1.75 -4.77 1.27
N ILE A 35 -1.26 -5.38 2.33
CA ILE A 35 -1.61 -5.04 3.70
C ILE A 35 -0.52 -4.12 4.25
N VAL A 36 -0.92 -2.96 4.75
CA VAL A 36 -0.05 -2.00 5.41
C VAL A 36 -0.27 -2.13 6.90
N THR A 37 0.80 -2.26 7.67
CA THR A 37 0.77 -2.33 9.13
C THR A 37 1.65 -1.21 9.68
N ASP A 38 1.09 -0.30 10.46
CA ASP A 38 1.87 0.75 11.11
C ASP A 38 2.60 0.20 12.36
N VAL A 39 3.44 1.04 12.99
CA VAL A 39 4.19 0.68 14.20
C VAL A 39 3.31 0.33 15.41
N SER A 40 2.08 0.86 15.46
CA SER A 40 1.10 0.58 16.52
C SER A 40 0.42 -0.77 16.32
N GLY A 41 0.51 -1.33 15.12
CA GLY A 41 -0.09 -2.61 14.74
C GLY A 41 -1.46 -2.50 14.09
N ASP A 42 -1.95 -1.28 13.82
CA ASP A 42 -3.13 -1.05 13.01
C ASP A 42 -2.85 -1.48 11.56
N LYS A 43 -3.89 -2.03 10.93
CA LYS A 43 -3.79 -2.62 9.60
C LYS A 43 -4.84 -2.06 8.68
N ILE A 44 -4.39 -1.66 7.50
CA ILE A 44 -5.26 -1.34 6.38
C ILE A 44 -4.89 -2.22 5.19
N ARG A 45 -5.89 -2.58 4.40
CA ARG A 45 -5.68 -3.21 3.11
C ARG A 45 -5.74 -2.14 2.03
N VAL A 46 -4.87 -2.28 1.05
CA VAL A 46 -4.70 -1.33 -0.04
C VAL A 46 -4.76 -2.09 -1.35
N VAL A 47 -5.70 -1.72 -2.22
CA VAL A 47 -5.96 -2.39 -3.50
C VAL A 47 -5.73 -1.44 -4.65
N TYR A 48 -5.01 -1.88 -5.67
CA TYR A 48 -4.84 -1.18 -6.94
C TYR A 48 -5.83 -1.72 -7.98
N GLU A 49 -6.75 -0.89 -8.45
CA GLU A 49 -7.71 -1.27 -9.48
C GLU A 49 -7.95 -0.10 -10.45
N GLY A 50 -7.95 -0.37 -11.75
CA GLY A 50 -8.29 0.63 -12.77
C GLY A 50 -7.38 1.87 -12.80
N GLY A 51 -6.13 1.79 -12.32
CA GLY A 51 -5.21 2.93 -12.26
C GLY A 51 -5.25 3.73 -10.95
N GLN A 52 -6.16 3.37 -10.05
CA GLN A 52 -6.38 4.01 -8.75
C GLN A 52 -6.05 3.06 -7.61
N VAL A 53 -5.86 3.64 -6.43
CA VAL A 53 -5.55 2.92 -5.19
C VAL A 53 -6.66 3.20 -4.20
N TYR A 54 -7.18 2.14 -3.57
CA TYR A 54 -8.29 2.19 -2.62
C TYR A 54 -7.86 1.57 -1.30
N GLU A 55 -8.40 2.08 -0.21
CA GLU A 55 -8.21 1.56 1.14
C GLU A 55 -9.46 0.80 1.59
N THR A 56 -9.26 -0.35 2.19
CA THR A 56 -10.32 -1.17 2.78
C THR A 56 -9.87 -1.71 4.14
N GLU A 57 -10.81 -2.25 4.91
CA GLU A 57 -10.49 -2.97 6.14
C GLU A 57 -9.63 -4.21 5.83
N ALA A 58 -8.66 -4.51 6.72
CA ALA A 58 -7.63 -5.53 6.51
C ALA A 58 -8.04 -6.94 6.95
#